data_AF-A0A9W8IQ67-F1
#
_entry.id   AF-A0A9W8IQ67-F1
#
_cell.length_a   1.000
_cell.length_b   1.000
_cell.length_c   1.000
_cell.angle_alpha   90.00
_cell.angle_beta   90.00
_cell.angle_gamma   90.00
#
_symmetry.space_group_name_H-M   'P 1'
#
loop_
_entity.id
_entity.type
_entity.pdbx_description
1 polymer ?
#
loop_
_entity_poly.entity_id
_entity_poly.type
_entity_poly.pdbx_seq_one_letter_code
_entity_poly.pdbx_strand_id
1 'polypeptide(L)'
;MDYATTKAWSYGDLSDIPWILWGYDVNCQYDRHHKERVEASDYLSFPEGLENKIYYAIGTWHVHGHKPECYPRYATTFIKGSGIRSAEILESRWSQLNPAASSLRYMTLAHRAEMLDALMNDINWKTMVKLAGDIISSFVDALDSRDDACLEFDKLDSTCSEELRAKWLAQEEKAHANRLQDVKSMDIYSSALEQAPALIEIEVQQMDKELEEGNVGLTTWLVTGIEIQQQQIRLKAAQQKHRSPTPKQEVELSRMKEKLVQKLDKLMSSAEQLFPALDFDELEYREAAVFDAIMQSPVPLPSQLKGELPPALKQAAAVELELRIGEANDALQGV
;
A
#
# COMPACT_ATOMS: atom_id res chain seq x y z
N MET A 1 7.06 22.96 -16.68
CA MET A 1 6.87 21.67 -17.35
C MET A 1 6.30 21.87 -18.75
N ASP A 2 5.15 22.53 -18.91
CA ASP A 2 4.51 22.82 -20.21
C ASP A 2 5.49 23.28 -21.31
N TYR A 3 6.34 24.28 -21.02
CA TYR A 3 7.36 24.74 -21.98
C TYR A 3 8.36 23.63 -22.37
N ALA A 4 8.87 22.89 -21.39
CA ALA A 4 9.86 21.85 -21.63
C ALA A 4 9.26 20.71 -22.47
N THR A 5 8.03 20.30 -22.19
CA THR A 5 7.32 19.24 -22.92
C THR A 5 6.99 19.64 -24.34
N THR A 6 6.35 20.81 -24.55
CA THR A 6 5.93 21.22 -25.89
C THR A 6 7.15 21.50 -26.79
N LYS A 7 8.21 22.10 -26.24
CA LYS A 7 9.46 22.29 -27.00
C LYS A 7 10.13 20.97 -27.32
N ALA A 8 10.27 20.05 -26.36
CA ALA A 8 10.83 18.73 -26.63
C ALA A 8 10.07 18.00 -27.75
N TRP A 9 8.74 18.02 -27.73
CA TRP A 9 7.93 17.40 -28.78
C TRP A 9 8.04 18.13 -30.12
N SER A 10 8.20 19.45 -30.13
CA SER A 10 8.38 20.21 -31.38
C SER A 10 9.72 19.93 -32.10
N TYR A 11 10.72 19.43 -31.39
CA TYR A 11 12.00 19.04 -31.98
C TYR A 11 12.00 17.61 -32.55
N GLY A 12 11.00 16.79 -32.21
CA GLY A 12 10.86 15.43 -32.71
C GLY A 12 10.03 15.37 -33.99
N ASP A 13 10.35 14.41 -34.86
CA ASP A 13 9.44 14.01 -35.93
C ASP A 13 8.36 13.09 -35.35
N LEU A 14 7.16 13.63 -35.14
CA LEU A 14 6.04 12.98 -34.44
C LEU A 14 4.78 12.88 -35.30
N SER A 15 4.85 13.10 -36.61
CA SER A 15 3.66 13.07 -37.48
C SER A 15 3.00 11.67 -37.49
N ASP A 16 3.83 10.64 -37.53
CA ASP A 16 3.40 9.27 -37.81
C ASP A 16 3.25 8.41 -36.54
N ILE A 17 3.51 8.98 -35.36
CA ILE A 17 3.42 8.21 -34.13
C ILE A 17 1.95 7.95 -33.74
N PRO A 18 1.64 6.73 -33.28
CA PRO A 18 0.28 6.38 -32.87
C PRO A 18 -0.10 7.04 -31.54
N TRP A 19 0.86 7.18 -30.63
CA TRP A 19 0.69 7.79 -29.30
C TRP A 19 2.02 8.15 -28.64
N ILE A 20 1.96 9.03 -27.63
CA ILE A 20 3.07 9.34 -26.71
C ILE A 20 2.69 8.92 -25.31
N LEU A 21 3.63 8.25 -24.62
CA LEU A 21 3.57 8.09 -23.18
C LEU A 21 4.32 9.25 -22.52
N TRP A 22 3.61 10.06 -21.75
CA TRP A 22 4.20 11.13 -20.95
C TRP A 22 4.23 10.68 -19.49
N GLY A 23 5.41 10.33 -18.97
CA GLY A 23 5.63 9.95 -17.58
C GLY A 23 5.97 11.15 -16.70
N TYR A 24 5.20 11.39 -15.65
CA TYR A 24 5.46 12.42 -14.65
C TYR A 24 4.70 12.11 -13.36
N ASP A 25 5.38 12.25 -12.21
CA ASP A 25 4.88 11.79 -10.91
C ASP A 25 3.52 12.36 -10.54
N VAL A 26 3.29 13.63 -10.86
CA VAL A 26 2.05 14.33 -10.55
C VAL A 26 1.09 14.41 -11.73
N ASN A 27 1.16 13.48 -12.68
CA ASN A 27 0.32 13.51 -13.87
C ASN A 27 -1.19 13.52 -13.58
N CYS A 28 -1.62 12.90 -12.47
CA CYS A 28 -3.02 12.94 -12.04
C CYS A 28 -3.55 14.34 -11.67
N GLN A 29 -2.65 15.30 -11.48
CA GLN A 29 -2.93 16.71 -11.26
C GLN A 29 -2.59 17.53 -12.51
N TYR A 30 -1.46 17.23 -13.14
CA TYR A 30 -0.94 17.96 -14.28
C TYR A 30 -1.82 17.84 -15.54
N ASP A 31 -2.35 16.64 -15.82
CA ASP A 31 -3.08 16.33 -17.05
C ASP A 31 -4.36 17.16 -17.20
N ARG A 32 -5.06 17.41 -16.09
CA ARG A 32 -6.41 17.97 -16.04
C ARG A 32 -6.56 19.28 -16.80
N HIS A 33 -5.54 20.12 -16.70
CA HIS A 33 -5.52 21.44 -17.32
C HIS A 33 -4.38 21.58 -18.33
N HIS A 34 -3.69 20.50 -18.70
CA HIS A 34 -2.51 20.62 -19.58
C HIS A 34 -2.89 21.18 -20.95
N LYS A 35 -3.97 20.68 -21.55
CA LYS A 35 -4.49 21.18 -22.83
C LYS A 35 -4.88 22.65 -22.74
N GLU A 36 -5.71 23.01 -21.76
CA GLU A 36 -6.17 24.37 -21.52
C GLU A 36 -5.00 25.36 -21.32
N ARG A 37 -3.97 24.97 -20.56
CA ARG A 37 -2.79 25.82 -20.33
C ARG A 37 -1.97 26.04 -21.61
N VAL A 38 -1.86 25.03 -22.46
CA VAL A 38 -1.14 25.15 -23.74
C VAL A 38 -1.93 26.02 -24.72
N GLU A 39 -3.24 25.81 -24.84
CA GLU A 39 -4.11 26.60 -25.71
C GLU A 39 -4.26 28.07 -25.28
N ALA A 40 -4.22 28.35 -23.97
CA ALA A 40 -4.27 29.70 -23.43
C ALA A 40 -2.94 30.48 -23.59
N SER A 41 -1.87 29.83 -24.07
CA SER A 41 -0.55 30.45 -24.18
C SER A 41 -0.28 30.96 -25.60
N ASP A 42 0.23 32.19 -25.72
CA ASP A 42 0.69 32.73 -27.00
C ASP A 42 1.99 32.10 -27.51
N TYR A 43 2.69 31.29 -26.69
CA TYR A 43 4.04 30.80 -26.98
C TYR A 43 4.17 29.28 -27.04
N LEU A 44 3.10 28.56 -26.69
CA LEU A 44 3.07 27.10 -26.63
C LEU A 44 2.04 26.58 -27.63
N SER A 45 2.37 25.46 -28.26
CA SER A 45 1.46 24.74 -29.14
C SER A 45 1.81 23.26 -29.10
N PHE A 46 0.80 22.39 -29.20
CA PHE A 46 1.06 20.99 -29.51
C PHE A 46 1.51 20.87 -30.98
N PRO A 47 2.41 19.93 -31.29
CA PRO A 47 2.55 19.45 -32.66
C PRO A 47 1.20 18.98 -33.21
N GLU A 48 0.99 19.16 -34.52
CA GLU A 48 -0.27 18.85 -35.17
C GLU A 48 -0.72 17.40 -34.90
N GLY A 49 -1.96 17.24 -34.43
CA GLY A 49 -2.56 15.94 -34.14
C GLY A 49 -2.03 15.23 -32.89
N LEU A 50 -1.09 15.83 -32.14
CA LEU A 50 -0.50 15.18 -30.96
C LEU A 50 -1.39 15.27 -29.71
N GLU A 51 -2.16 16.34 -29.55
CA GLU A 51 -2.96 16.61 -28.35
C GLU A 51 -3.89 15.45 -27.93
N ASN A 52 -4.43 14.71 -28.89
CA ASN A 52 -5.33 13.57 -28.67
C ASN A 52 -4.61 12.21 -28.67
N LYS A 53 -3.28 12.23 -28.57
CA LYS A 53 -2.40 11.05 -28.64
C LYS A 53 -1.53 10.89 -27.38
N ILE A 54 -1.73 11.73 -26.36
CA ILE A 54 -0.91 11.75 -25.14
C ILE A 54 -1.55 10.87 -24.07
N TYR A 55 -0.84 9.80 -23.69
CA TYR A 55 -1.14 9.00 -22.51
C TYR A 55 -0.31 9.49 -21.33
N TYR A 56 -0.98 10.07 -20.34
CA TYR A 56 -0.36 10.47 -19.08
C TYR A 56 -0.14 9.24 -18.21
N ALA A 57 1.08 9.10 -17.69
CA ALA A 57 1.49 7.98 -16.86
C ALA A 57 2.21 8.46 -15.60
N ILE A 58 2.05 7.71 -14.53
CA ILE A 58 2.83 7.86 -13.30
C ILE A 58 3.68 6.61 -13.17
N GLY A 59 4.92 6.77 -12.71
CA GLY A 59 5.83 5.66 -12.52
C GLY A 59 5.24 4.56 -11.64
N THR A 60 5.47 3.30 -12.01
CA THR A 60 4.87 2.15 -11.29
C THR A 60 5.16 2.18 -9.79
N TRP A 61 6.35 2.64 -9.37
CA TRP A 61 6.67 2.76 -7.95
C TRP A 61 5.96 3.96 -7.29
N HIS A 62 5.87 5.09 -8.00
CA HIS A 62 5.33 6.34 -7.46
C HIS A 62 3.79 6.34 -7.37
N VAL A 63 3.11 5.69 -8.31
CA VAL A 63 1.64 5.69 -8.40
C VAL A 63 0.98 5.06 -7.16
N HIS A 64 1.65 4.16 -6.45
CA HIS A 64 1.14 3.58 -5.20
C HIS A 64 1.09 4.59 -4.05
N GLY A 65 1.87 5.68 -4.12
CA GLY A 65 1.79 6.80 -3.16
C GLY A 65 0.63 7.77 -3.44
N HIS A 66 -0.11 7.56 -4.54
CA HIS A 66 -1.25 8.40 -4.91
C HIS A 66 -2.56 7.83 -4.34
N LYS A 67 -3.65 8.55 -4.58
CA LYS A 67 -4.99 8.04 -4.27
C LYS A 67 -5.25 6.71 -4.99
N PRO A 68 -6.02 5.78 -4.41
CA PRO A 68 -6.23 4.45 -4.98
C PRO A 68 -6.72 4.47 -6.44
N GLU A 69 -7.58 5.43 -6.80
CA GLU A 69 -8.08 5.56 -8.17
C GLU A 69 -7.00 5.96 -9.18
N CYS A 70 -5.86 6.50 -8.75
CA CYS A 70 -4.75 6.84 -9.64
C CYS A 70 -4.05 5.60 -10.17
N TYR A 71 -4.12 4.47 -9.46
CA TYR A 71 -3.45 3.24 -9.86
C TYR A 71 -3.91 2.74 -11.23
N PRO A 72 -5.19 2.39 -11.46
CA PRO A 72 -5.64 1.95 -12.78
C PRO A 72 -5.64 3.08 -13.83
N ARG A 73 -5.77 4.33 -13.38
CA ARG A 73 -5.81 5.50 -14.26
C ARG A 73 -4.46 5.90 -14.80
N TYR A 74 -3.34 5.72 -14.10
CA TYR A 74 -2.05 6.26 -14.54
C TYR A 74 -0.87 5.28 -14.46
N ALA A 75 -0.99 4.13 -13.80
CA ALA A 75 0.13 3.18 -13.78
C ALA A 75 0.41 2.68 -15.20
N THR A 76 1.70 2.57 -15.54
CA THR A 76 2.13 2.13 -16.88
C THR A 76 1.64 0.74 -17.26
N THR A 77 1.41 -0.12 -16.27
CA THR A 77 0.89 -1.48 -16.44
C THR A 77 -0.51 -1.52 -17.07
N PHE A 78 -1.33 -0.48 -16.85
CA PHE A 78 -2.67 -0.36 -17.44
C PHE A 78 -2.68 0.46 -18.74
N ILE A 79 -1.51 0.80 -19.30
CA ILE A 79 -1.39 1.48 -20.59
C ILE A 79 -0.87 0.49 -21.63
N LYS A 80 -1.73 0.14 -22.60
CA LYS A 80 -1.39 -0.80 -23.67
C LYS A 80 -0.13 -0.34 -24.41
N GLY A 81 0.84 -1.25 -24.53
CA GLY A 81 2.13 -0.98 -25.18
C GLY A 81 3.17 -0.27 -24.31
N SER A 82 2.81 0.22 -23.12
CA SER A 82 3.78 0.82 -22.19
C SER A 82 4.65 -0.24 -21.52
N GLY A 83 4.05 -1.37 -21.12
CA GLY A 83 4.72 -2.39 -20.30
C GLY A 83 5.00 -1.89 -18.87
N ILE A 84 5.74 -2.69 -18.10
CA ILE A 84 6.14 -2.34 -16.73
C ILE A 84 7.33 -1.39 -16.83
N ARG A 85 7.12 -0.10 -16.54
CA ARG A 85 8.17 0.91 -16.57
C ARG A 85 8.16 1.76 -15.31
N SER A 86 9.35 2.24 -14.95
CA SER A 86 9.48 3.26 -13.92
C SER A 86 8.85 4.58 -14.37
N ALA A 87 8.71 4.83 -15.68
CA ALA A 87 8.21 6.08 -16.29
C ALA A 87 8.85 7.38 -15.77
N GLU A 88 9.95 7.24 -15.04
CA GLU A 88 10.64 8.26 -14.28
C GLU A 88 12.11 7.81 -14.18
N ILE A 89 13.03 8.69 -14.56
CA ILE A 89 14.45 8.36 -14.72
C ILE A 89 15.37 9.32 -13.96
N LEU A 90 14.84 10.43 -13.45
CA LEU A 90 15.66 11.44 -12.79
C LEU A 90 16.07 10.97 -11.40
N GLU A 91 15.16 10.38 -10.63
CA GLU A 91 15.45 9.95 -9.25
C GLU A 91 16.36 8.72 -9.20
N SER A 92 16.19 7.75 -10.10
CA SER A 92 17.05 6.56 -10.16
C SER A 92 18.53 6.92 -10.39
N ARG A 93 18.81 8.03 -11.09
CA ARG A 93 20.17 8.55 -11.30
C ARG A 93 20.80 9.14 -10.04
N TRP A 94 20.02 9.51 -9.02
CA TRP A 94 20.56 10.00 -7.76
C TRP A 94 21.45 8.96 -7.09
N SER A 95 21.19 7.67 -7.26
CA SER A 95 22.08 6.60 -6.78
C SER A 95 23.54 6.77 -7.25
N GLN A 96 23.73 7.31 -8.45
CA GLN A 96 25.05 7.54 -9.06
C GLN A 96 25.63 8.92 -8.72
N LEU A 97 24.78 9.92 -8.47
CA LEU A 97 25.18 11.29 -8.14
C LEU A 97 25.42 11.51 -6.63
N ASN A 98 24.66 10.82 -5.77
CA ASN A 98 24.72 10.95 -4.31
C ASN A 98 26.13 10.75 -3.74
N PRO A 99 26.96 9.79 -4.21
CA PRO A 99 28.33 9.66 -3.74
C PRO A 99 29.19 10.91 -3.99
N ALA A 100 28.90 11.69 -5.03
CA ALA A 100 29.63 12.92 -5.33
C ALA A 100 29.19 14.11 -4.46
N ALA A 101 28.01 14.06 -3.84
CA ALA A 101 27.43 15.19 -3.11
C ALA A 101 28.36 15.76 -2.01
N SER A 102 29.07 14.88 -1.30
CA SER A 102 30.01 15.27 -0.25
C SER A 102 31.22 16.06 -0.77
N SER A 103 31.70 15.77 -1.97
CA SER A 103 32.79 16.50 -2.63
C SER A 103 32.30 17.79 -3.26
N LEU A 104 31.12 17.76 -3.88
CA LEU A 104 30.52 18.90 -4.58
C LEU A 104 30.13 20.04 -3.63
N ARG A 105 29.80 19.76 -2.37
CA ARG A 105 29.32 20.78 -1.42
C ARG A 105 30.34 21.87 -1.09
N TYR A 106 31.64 21.59 -1.20
CA TYR A 106 32.71 22.54 -0.88
C TYR A 106 33.19 23.33 -2.11
N MET A 107 32.73 22.97 -3.30
CA MET A 107 33.08 23.66 -4.54
C MET A 107 32.35 25.00 -4.67
N THR A 108 32.93 25.93 -5.44
CA THR A 108 32.24 27.15 -5.88
C THR A 108 31.05 26.79 -6.77
N LEU A 109 30.09 27.71 -6.91
CA LEU A 109 28.88 27.47 -7.70
C LEU A 109 29.19 27.06 -9.15
N ALA A 110 30.10 27.78 -9.81
CA ALA A 110 30.48 27.50 -11.20
C ALA A 110 31.14 26.12 -11.34
N HIS A 111 32.12 25.82 -10.48
CA HIS A 111 32.80 24.53 -10.51
C HIS A 111 31.85 23.37 -10.18
N ARG A 112 30.93 23.56 -9.23
CA ARG A 112 29.91 22.56 -8.91
C ARG A 112 29.02 22.24 -10.11
N ALA A 113 28.60 23.26 -10.86
CA ALA A 113 27.78 23.08 -12.06
C ALA A 113 28.55 22.30 -13.13
N GLU A 114 29.79 22.70 -13.44
CA GLU A 114 30.64 22.00 -14.41
C GLU A 114 30.88 20.52 -14.02
N MET A 115 31.11 20.25 -12.74
CA MET A 115 31.30 18.89 -12.24
C MET A 115 30.02 18.05 -12.32
N LEU A 116 28.86 18.63 -12.02
CA LEU A 116 27.57 17.94 -12.20
C LEU A 116 27.32 17.63 -13.68
N ASP A 117 27.57 18.58 -14.57
CA ASP A 117 27.42 18.38 -16.02
C ASP A 117 28.38 17.29 -16.52
N ALA A 118 29.62 17.26 -16.04
CA ALA A 118 30.59 16.23 -16.38
C ALA A 118 30.12 14.83 -15.92
N LEU A 119 29.61 14.71 -14.69
CA LEU A 119 29.07 13.46 -14.16
C LEU A 119 27.84 13.01 -14.95
N MET A 120 26.90 13.91 -15.23
CA MET A 120 25.70 13.59 -16.02
C MET A 120 26.05 13.19 -17.46
N ASN A 121 27.05 13.84 -18.07
CA ASN A 121 27.54 13.46 -19.39
C ASN A 121 28.19 12.07 -19.41
N ASP A 122 28.98 11.73 -18.38
CA ASP A 122 29.53 10.38 -18.24
C ASP A 122 28.43 9.33 -18.06
N ILE A 123 27.39 9.62 -17.26
CA ILE A 123 26.20 8.76 -17.14
C ILE A 123 25.52 8.57 -18.49
N ASN A 124 25.25 9.66 -19.23
CA ASN A 124 24.62 9.62 -20.54
C ASN A 124 25.46 8.82 -21.54
N TRP A 125 26.78 9.03 -21.56
CA TRP A 125 27.69 8.26 -22.41
C TRP A 125 27.61 6.77 -22.08
N LYS A 126 27.75 6.38 -20.81
CA LYS A 126 27.65 4.99 -20.37
C LYS A 126 26.31 4.36 -20.76
N THR A 127 25.20 5.08 -20.59
CA THR A 127 23.88 4.61 -21.05
C THR A 127 23.88 4.35 -22.55
N MET A 128 24.40 5.29 -23.35
CA MET A 128 24.47 5.13 -24.81
C MET A 128 25.30 3.92 -25.25
N VAL A 129 26.47 3.69 -24.65
CA VAL A 129 27.34 2.56 -25.06
C VAL A 129 26.79 1.21 -24.61
N LYS A 130 26.09 1.16 -23.45
CA LYS A 130 25.53 -0.07 -22.90
C LYS A 130 24.16 -0.43 -23.47
N LEU A 131 23.45 0.55 -24.04
CA LEU A 131 22.06 0.41 -24.48
C LEU A 131 21.79 -0.85 -25.30
N ALA A 132 22.65 -1.18 -26.27
CA ALA A 132 22.46 -2.36 -27.10
C ALA A 132 22.52 -3.67 -26.30
N GLY A 133 23.49 -3.78 -25.38
CA GLY A 133 23.63 -4.97 -24.52
C GLY A 133 22.48 -5.08 -23.52
N ASP A 134 22.08 -3.96 -22.92
CA ASP A 134 20.97 -3.89 -21.97
C ASP A 134 19.64 -4.29 -22.66
N ILE A 135 19.38 -3.79 -23.87
CA ILE A 135 18.19 -4.17 -24.65
C ILE A 135 18.16 -5.67 -24.94
N ILE A 136 19.30 -6.26 -25.35
CA ILE A 136 19.36 -7.70 -25.65
C ILE A 136 19.06 -8.52 -24.39
N SER A 137 19.69 -8.18 -23.25
CA SER A 137 19.45 -8.88 -21.98
C SER A 137 18.00 -8.73 -21.53
N SER A 138 17.50 -7.49 -21.47
CA SER A 138 16.13 -7.21 -21.04
C SER A 138 15.07 -7.83 -21.97
N PHE A 139 15.39 -8.02 -23.25
CA PHE A 139 14.48 -8.72 -24.16
C PHE A 139 14.33 -10.20 -23.81
N VAL A 140 15.43 -10.87 -23.44
CA VAL A 140 15.39 -12.26 -22.97
C VAL A 140 14.58 -12.35 -21.66
N ASP A 141 14.87 -11.48 -20.70
CA ASP A 141 14.13 -11.43 -19.42
C ASP A 141 12.63 -11.17 -19.63
N ALA A 142 12.28 -10.36 -20.63
CA ALA A 142 10.90 -10.07 -21.00
C ALA A 142 10.18 -11.26 -21.64
N LEU A 143 10.88 -12.13 -22.38
CA LEU A 143 10.30 -13.36 -22.91
C LEU A 143 9.96 -14.33 -21.78
N ASP A 144 10.88 -14.52 -20.83
CA ASP A 144 10.66 -15.39 -19.68
C ASP A 144 9.50 -14.84 -18.82
N SER A 145 9.51 -13.54 -18.52
CA SER A 145 8.43 -12.88 -17.76
C SER A 145 7.07 -12.96 -18.46
N ARG A 146 7.05 -12.91 -19.80
CA ARG A 146 5.82 -13.10 -20.58
C ARG A 146 5.29 -14.51 -20.41
N ASP A 147 6.15 -15.52 -20.49
CA ASP A 147 5.73 -16.91 -20.40
C ASP A 147 5.16 -17.22 -19.01
N ASP A 148 5.79 -16.72 -17.94
CA ASP A 148 5.25 -16.80 -16.59
C ASP A 148 3.89 -16.08 -16.46
N ALA A 149 3.77 -14.88 -17.01
CA ALA A 149 2.52 -14.11 -16.97
C ALA A 149 1.38 -14.81 -17.73
N CYS A 150 1.67 -15.42 -18.89
CA CYS A 150 0.71 -16.20 -19.65
C CYS A 150 0.25 -17.44 -18.87
N LEU A 151 1.19 -18.16 -18.24
CA LEU A 151 0.86 -19.34 -17.44
C LEU A 151 -0.06 -19.01 -16.26
N GLU A 152 0.22 -17.92 -15.53
CA GLU A 152 -0.64 -17.48 -14.43
C GLU A 152 -1.99 -16.95 -14.92
N PHE A 153 -2.00 -16.23 -16.05
CA PHE A 153 -3.24 -15.78 -16.68
C PHE A 153 -4.13 -16.97 -17.08
N ASP A 154 -3.58 -17.99 -17.73
CA ASP A 154 -4.32 -19.18 -18.17
C ASP A 154 -4.93 -19.93 -16.98
N LYS A 155 -4.21 -20.02 -15.86
CA LYS A 155 -4.75 -20.60 -14.62
C LYS A 155 -5.98 -19.83 -14.14
N LEU A 156 -5.90 -18.49 -14.09
CA LEU A 156 -7.02 -17.64 -13.66
C LEU A 156 -8.19 -17.69 -14.66
N ASP A 157 -7.91 -17.57 -15.96
CA ASP A 157 -8.91 -17.58 -17.02
C ASP A 157 -9.69 -18.91 -17.06
N SER A 158 -9.01 -20.03 -16.80
CA SER A 158 -9.64 -21.36 -16.74
C SER A 158 -10.72 -21.49 -15.66
N THR A 159 -10.66 -20.67 -14.61
CA THR A 159 -11.67 -20.66 -13.53
C THR A 159 -12.88 -19.80 -13.83
N CYS A 160 -12.84 -18.99 -14.89
CA CYS A 160 -13.88 -18.03 -15.23
C CYS A 160 -14.90 -18.62 -16.22
N SER A 161 -16.19 -18.33 -16.04
CA SER A 161 -17.21 -18.70 -17.01
C SER A 161 -17.05 -17.92 -18.33
N GLU A 162 -17.52 -18.49 -19.44
CA GLU A 162 -17.48 -17.80 -20.75
C GLU A 162 -18.23 -16.46 -20.72
N GLU A 163 -19.35 -16.40 -19.99
CA GLU A 163 -20.14 -15.19 -19.79
C GLU A 163 -19.35 -14.07 -19.10
N LEU A 164 -18.59 -14.41 -18.04
CA LEU A 164 -17.75 -13.46 -17.32
C LEU A 164 -16.59 -12.98 -18.19
N ARG A 165 -15.92 -13.88 -18.92
CA ARG A 165 -14.85 -13.52 -19.87
C ARG A 165 -15.34 -12.54 -20.92
N ALA A 166 -16.46 -12.85 -21.58
CA ALA A 166 -17.05 -11.98 -22.59
C ALA A 166 -17.41 -10.59 -22.02
N LYS A 167 -17.96 -10.56 -20.80
CA LYS A 167 -18.28 -9.30 -20.10
C LYS A 167 -17.02 -8.48 -19.80
N TRP A 168 -15.99 -9.08 -19.22
CA TRP A 168 -14.77 -8.37 -18.82
C TRP A 168 -13.96 -7.88 -20.02
N LEU A 169 -13.83 -8.69 -21.07
CA LEU A 169 -13.17 -8.26 -22.31
C LEU A 169 -13.88 -7.06 -22.95
N ALA A 170 -15.22 -7.07 -23.00
CA ALA A 170 -15.99 -5.94 -23.51
C ALA A 170 -15.85 -4.68 -22.64
N GLN A 171 -15.76 -4.84 -21.31
CA GLN A 171 -15.51 -3.73 -20.38
C GLN A 171 -14.12 -3.14 -20.59
N GLU A 172 -13.09 -3.98 -20.67
CA GLU A 172 -11.71 -3.59 -20.94
C GLU A 172 -11.59 -2.83 -22.26
N GLU A 173 -12.15 -3.39 -23.35
CA GLU A 173 -12.09 -2.75 -24.67
C GLU A 173 -12.72 -1.37 -24.65
N LYS A 174 -13.92 -1.24 -24.05
CA LYS A 174 -14.61 0.03 -23.90
C LYS A 174 -13.82 1.03 -23.04
N ALA A 175 -13.22 0.56 -21.95
CA ALA A 175 -12.42 1.39 -21.06
C ALA A 175 -11.20 1.97 -21.78
N HIS A 176 -10.43 1.12 -22.48
CA HIS A 176 -9.26 1.56 -23.23
C HIS A 176 -9.60 2.47 -24.41
N ALA A 177 -10.70 2.21 -25.12
CA ALA A 177 -11.15 3.06 -26.22
C ALA A 177 -11.49 4.48 -25.75
N ASN A 178 -12.05 4.63 -24.55
CA ASN A 178 -12.44 5.93 -24.00
C ASN A 178 -11.34 6.62 -23.18
N ARG A 179 -10.24 5.92 -22.85
CA ARG A 179 -9.22 6.38 -21.89
C ARG A 179 -8.61 7.76 -22.21
N LEU A 180 -8.38 8.07 -23.48
CA LEU A 180 -7.79 9.35 -23.91
C LEU A 180 -8.75 10.54 -23.71
N GLN A 181 -10.07 10.29 -23.75
CA GLN A 181 -11.11 11.30 -23.52
C GLN A 181 -11.45 11.41 -22.03
N ASP A 182 -11.55 10.27 -21.35
CA ASP A 182 -11.83 10.19 -19.93
C ASP A 182 -11.03 9.06 -19.29
N VAL A 183 -9.95 9.43 -18.58
CA VAL A 183 -9.10 8.47 -17.87
C VAL A 183 -9.85 7.67 -16.80
N LYS A 184 -10.98 8.18 -16.30
CA LYS A 184 -11.83 7.46 -15.31
C LYS A 184 -12.48 6.22 -15.89
N SER A 185 -12.49 6.05 -17.22
CA SER A 185 -12.94 4.81 -17.85
C SER A 185 -12.20 3.57 -17.31
N MET A 186 -11.00 3.77 -16.76
CA MET A 186 -10.13 2.74 -16.21
C MET A 186 -10.51 2.31 -14.79
N ASP A 187 -11.48 2.96 -14.15
CA ASP A 187 -11.95 2.60 -12.81
C ASP A 187 -12.58 1.20 -12.74
N ILE A 188 -12.81 0.56 -13.90
CA ILE A 188 -13.21 -0.84 -13.97
C ILE A 188 -12.22 -1.80 -13.28
N TYR A 189 -10.96 -1.40 -13.14
CA TYR A 189 -9.91 -2.17 -12.47
C TYR A 189 -9.80 -1.85 -10.97
N SER A 190 -10.57 -0.88 -10.47
CA SER A 190 -10.66 -0.65 -9.03
C SER A 190 -11.48 -1.76 -8.39
N SER A 191 -10.96 -2.34 -7.30
CA SER A 191 -11.71 -3.29 -6.50
C SER A 191 -12.88 -2.56 -5.83
N ALA A 192 -14.11 -2.85 -6.27
CA ALA A 192 -15.33 -2.48 -5.57
C ALA A 192 -15.59 -3.43 -4.39
N LEU A 193 -14.53 -3.79 -3.65
CA LEU A 193 -14.73 -4.46 -2.37
C LEU A 193 -15.31 -3.38 -1.46
N GLU A 194 -16.55 -3.56 -1.00
CA GLU A 194 -17.06 -2.80 0.14
C GLU A 194 -15.99 -2.90 1.22
N GLN A 195 -15.38 -1.77 1.56
CA GLN A 195 -14.42 -1.73 2.65
C GLN A 195 -15.21 -2.10 3.89
N ALA A 196 -15.05 -3.35 4.31
CA ALA A 196 -15.59 -3.79 5.57
C ALA A 196 -15.02 -2.87 6.67
N PRO A 197 -15.85 -2.43 7.62
CA PRO A 197 -15.46 -1.39 8.56
C PRO A 197 -14.22 -1.81 9.34
N ALA A 198 -13.27 -0.88 9.44
CA ALA A 198 -12.03 -1.08 10.18
C ALA A 198 -12.33 -1.24 11.69
N LEU A 199 -11.41 -1.82 12.45
CA LEU A 199 -11.58 -1.98 13.90
C LEU A 199 -11.94 -0.66 14.59
N ILE A 200 -11.27 0.43 14.20
CA ILE A 200 -11.47 1.77 14.77
C ILE A 200 -12.90 2.27 14.51
N GLU A 201 -13.47 1.99 13.33
CA GLU A 201 -14.83 2.42 12.98
C GLU A 201 -15.87 1.63 13.79
N ILE A 202 -15.65 0.33 13.98
CA ILE A 202 -16.50 -0.51 14.84
C ILE A 202 -16.39 -0.06 16.29
N GLU A 203 -15.17 0.24 16.78
CA GLU A 203 -14.95 0.73 18.14
C GLU A 203 -15.75 2.02 18.41
N VAL A 204 -15.70 3.00 17.50
CA VAL A 204 -16.50 4.24 17.62
C VAL A 204 -17.98 3.93 17.70
N GLN A 205 -18.50 3.07 16.81
CA GLN A 205 -19.92 2.72 16.80
C GLN A 205 -20.37 2.05 18.11
N GLN A 206 -19.54 1.19 18.70
CA GLN A 206 -19.89 0.52 19.96
C GLN A 206 -19.79 1.47 21.15
N MET A 207 -18.79 2.35 21.18
CA MET A 207 -18.67 3.37 22.22
C MET A 207 -19.87 4.34 22.21
N ASP A 208 -20.35 4.73 21.03
CA ASP A 208 -21.54 5.60 20.90
C ASP A 208 -22.80 4.89 21.44
N LYS A 209 -23.01 3.61 21.10
CA LYS A 209 -24.13 2.82 21.65
C LYS A 209 -24.04 2.69 23.18
N GLU A 210 -22.85 2.45 23.73
CA GLU A 210 -22.64 2.35 25.17
C GLU A 210 -23.00 3.64 25.91
N LEU A 211 -22.71 4.79 25.31
CA LEU A 211 -23.08 6.10 25.85
C LEU A 211 -24.61 6.29 25.90
N GLU A 212 -25.33 5.82 24.88
CA GLU A 212 -26.80 5.87 24.84
C GLU A 212 -27.45 4.91 25.85
N GLU A 213 -26.87 3.73 26.03
CA GLU A 213 -27.37 2.68 26.94
C GLU A 213 -26.95 2.89 28.40
N GLY A 214 -25.97 3.77 28.66
CA GLY A 214 -25.46 4.07 29.99
C GLY A 214 -24.47 3.03 30.56
N ASN A 215 -24.00 2.11 29.73
CA ASN A 215 -23.08 1.01 30.11
C ASN A 215 -21.68 1.25 29.55
N VAL A 216 -21.05 2.34 29.95
CA VAL A 216 -19.79 2.82 29.38
C VAL A 216 -18.59 1.99 29.84
N GLY A 217 -17.71 1.63 28.91
CA GLY A 217 -16.38 1.09 29.20
C GLY A 217 -16.19 -0.38 28.83
N LEU A 218 -17.24 -1.06 28.37
CA LEU A 218 -17.18 -2.44 27.90
C LEU A 218 -16.32 -2.56 26.64
N THR A 219 -16.52 -1.67 25.66
CA THR A 219 -15.76 -1.66 24.40
C THR A 219 -14.28 -1.39 24.67
N THR A 220 -13.98 -0.39 25.51
CA THR A 220 -12.59 -0.09 25.90
C THR A 220 -11.92 -1.27 26.59
N TRP A 221 -12.65 -1.98 27.46
CA TRP A 221 -12.15 -3.20 28.12
C TRP A 221 -11.84 -4.31 27.10
N LEU A 222 -12.76 -4.58 26.17
CA LEU A 222 -12.58 -5.57 25.11
C LEU A 222 -11.39 -5.23 24.19
N VAL A 223 -11.32 -3.99 23.69
CA VAL A 223 -10.21 -3.52 22.85
C VAL A 223 -8.88 -3.63 23.59
N THR A 224 -8.82 -3.25 24.87
CA THR A 224 -7.61 -3.41 25.70
C THR A 224 -7.20 -4.89 25.80
N GLY A 225 -8.17 -5.81 25.94
CA GLY A 225 -7.88 -7.25 25.94
C GLY A 225 -7.34 -7.75 24.60
N ILE A 226 -7.92 -7.29 23.47
CA ILE A 226 -7.44 -7.63 22.12
C ILE A 226 -6.00 -7.13 21.94
N GLU A 227 -5.69 -5.89 22.34
CA GLU A 227 -4.33 -5.35 22.30
C GLU A 227 -3.33 -6.17 23.13
N ILE A 228 -3.74 -6.64 24.32
CA ILE A 228 -2.89 -7.49 25.17
C ILE A 228 -2.57 -8.80 24.45
N GLN A 229 -3.55 -9.43 23.80
CA GLN A 229 -3.31 -10.65 23.00
C GLN A 229 -2.36 -10.38 21.82
N GLN A 230 -2.52 -9.27 21.11
CA GLN A 230 -1.59 -8.87 20.04
C GLN A 230 -0.17 -8.65 20.59
N GLN A 231 -0.03 -8.05 21.78
CA GLN A 231 1.27 -7.89 22.43
C GLN A 231 1.88 -9.22 22.86
N GLN A 232 1.08 -10.17 23.37
CA GLN A 232 1.53 -11.54 23.66
C GLN A 232 2.08 -12.22 22.40
N ILE A 233 1.38 -12.12 21.27
CA ILE A 233 1.83 -12.67 19.97
C ILE A 233 3.15 -12.02 19.51
N ARG A 234 3.25 -10.68 19.58
CA ARG A 234 4.48 -9.95 19.20
C ARG A 234 5.67 -10.34 20.06
N LEU A 235 5.46 -10.47 21.37
CA LEU A 235 6.49 -10.89 22.31
C LEU A 235 6.93 -12.33 22.01
N LYS A 236 5.99 -13.24 21.70
CA LYS A 236 6.29 -14.63 21.31
C LYS A 236 7.11 -14.69 20.03
N ALA A 237 6.73 -13.91 19.01
CA ALA A 237 7.48 -13.81 17.76
C ALA A 237 8.90 -13.25 17.98
N ALA A 238 9.06 -12.23 18.83
CA ALA A 238 10.35 -11.65 19.16
C ALA A 238 11.28 -12.64 19.87
N GLN A 239 10.77 -13.41 20.84
CA GLN A 239 11.54 -14.46 21.51
C GLN A 239 11.96 -15.59 20.54
N GLN A 240 11.05 -16.02 19.66
CA GLN A 240 11.36 -17.06 18.67
C GLN A 240 12.42 -16.60 17.66
N LYS A 241 12.37 -15.33 17.26
CA LYS A 241 13.36 -14.70 16.35
C LYS A 241 14.73 -14.57 17.01
N HIS A 242 14.78 -14.36 18.32
CA HIS A 242 16.01 -14.15 19.08
C HIS A 242 16.23 -15.25 20.12
N ARG A 243 16.49 -16.49 19.66
CA ARG A 243 16.76 -17.65 20.55
C ARG A 243 17.96 -17.47 21.48
N SER A 244 18.91 -16.62 21.11
CA SER A 244 20.04 -16.22 21.94
C SER A 244 20.16 -14.70 21.86
N PRO A 245 19.34 -13.97 22.64
CA PRO A 245 19.27 -12.52 22.56
C PRO A 245 20.56 -11.89 23.09
N THR A 246 20.95 -10.77 22.49
CA THR A 246 21.99 -9.90 23.06
C THR A 246 21.46 -9.19 24.32
N PRO A 247 22.31 -8.68 25.23
CA PRO A 247 21.85 -7.95 26.42
C PRO A 247 20.89 -6.80 26.12
N LYS A 248 21.09 -6.11 24.97
CA LYS A 248 20.17 -5.05 24.52
C LYS A 248 18.78 -5.60 24.17
N GLN A 249 18.72 -6.74 23.48
CA GLN A 249 17.48 -7.42 23.13
C GLN A 249 16.79 -8.02 24.36
N GLU A 250 17.55 -8.50 25.36
CA GLU A 250 16.99 -8.96 26.63
C GLU A 250 16.30 -7.83 27.40
N VAL A 251 16.89 -6.64 27.41
CA VAL A 251 16.26 -5.44 28.00
C VAL A 251 14.99 -5.06 27.26
N GLU A 252 14.99 -5.12 25.93
CA GLU A 252 13.80 -4.85 25.12
C GLU A 252 12.67 -5.85 25.41
N LEU A 253 12.98 -7.16 25.45
CA LEU A 253 12.01 -8.20 25.80
C LEU A 253 11.48 -8.03 27.23
N SER A 254 12.34 -7.68 28.19
CA SER A 254 11.94 -7.43 29.59
C SER A 254 11.00 -6.24 29.70
N ARG A 255 11.28 -5.14 29.00
CA ARG A 255 10.40 -3.96 28.95
C ARG A 255 9.04 -4.27 28.33
N MET A 256 9.02 -5.12 27.29
CA MET A 256 7.75 -5.56 26.70
C MET A 256 6.95 -6.42 27.69
N LYS A 257 7.61 -7.32 28.43
CA LYS A 257 6.97 -8.11 29.50
C LYS A 257 6.40 -7.21 30.61
N GLU A 258 7.16 -6.24 31.11
CA GLU A 258 6.70 -5.30 32.16
C GLU A 258 5.45 -4.53 31.72
N LYS A 259 5.45 -3.99 30.50
CA LYS A 259 4.29 -3.28 29.94
C LYS A 259 3.07 -4.18 29.82
N LEU A 260 3.27 -5.44 29.44
CA LEU A 260 2.20 -6.42 29.31
C LEU A 260 1.54 -6.69 30.67
N VAL A 261 2.35 -6.91 31.72
CA VAL A 261 1.86 -7.12 33.09
C VAL A 261 1.04 -5.92 33.56
N GLN A 262 1.56 -4.70 33.40
CA GLN A 262 0.84 -3.48 33.78
C GLN A 262 -0.50 -3.32 33.05
N LYS A 263 -0.55 -3.67 31.76
CA LYS A 263 -1.80 -3.64 30.98
C LYS A 263 -2.79 -4.72 31.46
N LEU A 264 -2.30 -5.92 31.76
CA LEU A 264 -3.11 -7.02 32.25
C LEU A 264 -3.71 -6.68 33.62
N ASP A 265 -2.92 -6.15 34.56
CA ASP A 265 -3.39 -5.73 35.87
C ASP A 265 -4.52 -4.69 35.74
N LYS A 266 -4.33 -3.69 34.86
CA LYS A 266 -5.35 -2.67 34.57
C LYS A 266 -6.62 -3.29 33.97
N LEU A 267 -6.47 -4.26 33.07
CA LEU A 267 -7.59 -4.97 32.46
C LEU A 267 -8.39 -5.73 33.53
N MET A 268 -7.71 -6.44 34.44
CA MET A 268 -8.34 -7.18 35.55
C MET A 268 -9.07 -6.24 36.50
N SER A 269 -8.45 -5.13 36.92
CA SER A 269 -9.13 -4.13 37.77
C SER A 269 -10.37 -3.53 37.09
N SER A 270 -10.35 -3.36 35.77
CA SER A 270 -11.52 -2.88 35.02
C SER A 270 -12.59 -3.96 34.89
N ALA A 271 -12.18 -5.23 34.78
CA ALA A 271 -13.09 -6.37 34.72
C ALA A 271 -13.91 -6.52 36.01
N GLU A 272 -13.27 -6.39 37.18
CA GLU A 272 -13.95 -6.42 38.49
C GLU A 272 -15.00 -5.31 38.63
N GLN A 273 -14.75 -4.13 38.05
CA GLN A 273 -15.69 -3.01 38.07
C GLN A 273 -16.88 -3.22 37.14
N LEU A 274 -16.64 -3.76 35.94
CA LEU A 274 -17.65 -3.99 34.92
C LEU A 274 -18.51 -5.23 35.23
N PHE A 275 -17.93 -6.23 35.87
CA PHE A 275 -18.55 -7.52 36.14
C PHE A 275 -18.41 -7.94 37.62
N PRO A 276 -18.96 -7.17 38.57
CA PRO A 276 -18.75 -7.39 40.01
C PRO A 276 -19.34 -8.71 40.55
N ALA A 277 -20.22 -9.35 39.77
CA ALA A 277 -20.84 -10.63 40.10
C ALA A 277 -20.05 -11.85 39.59
N LEU A 278 -18.93 -11.63 38.91
CA LEU A 278 -18.07 -12.66 38.34
C LEU A 278 -16.73 -12.67 39.06
N ASP A 279 -16.32 -13.86 39.50
CA ASP A 279 -14.95 -14.11 39.91
C ASP A 279 -14.18 -14.63 38.70
N PHE A 280 -13.27 -13.81 38.16
CA PHE A 280 -12.48 -14.17 36.98
C PHE A 280 -11.40 -15.23 37.26
N ASP A 281 -11.04 -15.45 38.54
CA ASP A 281 -10.07 -16.47 38.94
C ASP A 281 -10.70 -17.88 38.97
N GLU A 282 -12.03 -17.97 39.14
CA GLU A 282 -12.77 -19.24 39.11
C GLU A 282 -13.17 -19.70 37.70
N LEU A 283 -12.95 -18.86 36.67
CA LEU A 283 -13.32 -19.18 35.30
C LEU A 283 -12.34 -20.14 34.63
N GLU A 284 -12.87 -21.11 33.88
CA GLU A 284 -12.05 -21.99 33.03
C GLU A 284 -11.74 -21.31 31.68
N TYR A 285 -10.45 -21.09 31.42
CA TYR A 285 -9.96 -20.57 30.14
C TYR A 285 -9.47 -21.70 29.23
N ARG A 286 -9.52 -21.46 27.92
CA ARG A 286 -8.96 -22.37 26.91
C ARG A 286 -7.43 -22.39 27.04
N GLU A 287 -6.83 -23.57 27.16
CA GLU A 287 -5.37 -23.70 27.25
C GLU A 287 -4.67 -23.25 25.97
N ALA A 288 -3.62 -22.44 26.10
CA ALA A 288 -2.69 -22.14 25.02
C ALA A 288 -1.54 -23.17 24.99
N ALA A 289 -1.23 -23.72 23.82
CA ALA A 289 -0.09 -24.63 23.66
C ALA A 289 1.24 -23.98 24.11
N VAL A 290 1.78 -24.54 25.20
CA VAL A 290 3.08 -24.40 25.91
C VAL A 290 4.10 -23.33 25.45
N PHE A 291 4.41 -22.37 26.36
CA PHE A 291 5.73 -21.87 26.82
C PHE A 291 5.55 -20.53 27.60
N ASP A 292 6.07 -20.47 28.85
CA ASP A 292 6.23 -19.28 29.74
C ASP A 292 4.94 -18.64 30.34
N ALA A 293 4.88 -18.52 31.68
CA ALA A 293 3.65 -18.27 32.46
C ALA A 293 2.98 -16.89 32.23
N ILE A 294 3.77 -15.85 31.94
CA ILE A 294 3.25 -14.48 31.70
C ILE A 294 2.73 -14.32 30.26
N MET A 295 3.31 -15.07 29.31
CA MET A 295 2.87 -15.06 27.91
C MET A 295 1.58 -15.82 27.67
N GLN A 296 1.23 -16.72 28.58
CA GLN A 296 0.07 -17.60 28.47
C GLN A 296 -1.03 -17.28 29.48
N SER A 297 -0.89 -16.20 30.27
CA SER A 297 -1.99 -15.76 31.11
C SER A 297 -3.19 -15.48 30.19
N PRO A 298 -4.29 -16.24 30.35
CA PRO A 298 -5.43 -16.08 29.47
C PRO A 298 -6.00 -14.69 29.70
N VAL A 299 -6.05 -13.90 28.63
CA VAL A 299 -6.73 -12.61 28.68
C VAL A 299 -8.22 -12.92 28.89
N PRO A 300 -8.88 -12.32 29.90
CA PRO A 300 -10.23 -12.68 30.35
C PRO A 300 -11.33 -12.21 29.38
N LEU A 301 -11.14 -12.44 28.09
CA LEU A 301 -12.13 -12.14 27.06
C LEU A 301 -13.13 -13.29 26.92
N PRO A 302 -14.40 -13.00 26.61
CA PRO A 302 -15.43 -14.02 26.39
C PRO A 302 -15.01 -15.15 25.44
N SER A 303 -14.30 -14.83 24.35
CA SER A 303 -13.81 -15.82 23.38
C SER A 303 -12.81 -16.84 23.93
N GLN A 304 -12.13 -16.50 25.04
CA GLN A 304 -11.11 -17.34 25.68
C GLN A 304 -11.69 -18.28 26.73
N LEU A 305 -12.95 -18.11 27.11
CA LEU A 305 -13.60 -18.98 28.08
C LEU A 305 -13.92 -20.35 27.47
N LYS A 306 -13.84 -21.38 28.31
CA LYS A 306 -14.17 -22.76 27.99
C LYS A 306 -15.55 -23.08 28.57
N GLY A 307 -16.38 -23.79 27.80
CA GLY A 307 -17.73 -24.16 28.23
C GLY A 307 -18.78 -23.09 27.99
N GLU A 308 -19.84 -23.08 28.79
CA GLU A 308 -20.95 -22.12 28.66
C GLU A 308 -20.55 -20.73 29.20
N LEU A 309 -20.83 -19.70 28.39
CA LEU A 309 -20.58 -18.31 28.76
C LEU A 309 -21.50 -17.87 29.90
N PRO A 310 -20.96 -17.31 31.00
CA PRO A 310 -21.77 -16.71 32.06
C PRO A 310 -22.74 -15.66 31.49
N PRO A 311 -23.98 -15.57 32.00
CA PRO A 311 -24.98 -14.62 31.50
C PRO A 311 -24.47 -13.17 31.42
N ALA A 312 -23.66 -12.76 32.40
CA ALA A 312 -23.08 -11.42 32.46
C ALA A 312 -22.08 -11.12 31.34
N LEU A 313 -21.47 -12.14 30.71
CA LEU A 313 -20.52 -11.97 29.60
C LEU A 313 -21.16 -12.13 28.21
N LYS A 314 -22.47 -12.40 28.11
CA LYS A 314 -23.12 -12.61 26.81
C LYS A 314 -23.13 -11.36 25.94
N GLN A 315 -23.38 -10.18 26.53
CA GLN A 315 -23.30 -8.91 25.80
C GLN A 315 -21.86 -8.62 25.38
N ALA A 316 -20.89 -8.82 26.29
CA ALA A 316 -19.48 -8.69 25.99
C ALA A 316 -19.03 -9.59 24.84
N ALA A 317 -19.54 -10.83 24.75
CA ALA A 317 -19.21 -11.77 23.69
C ALA A 317 -19.72 -11.31 22.30
N ALA A 318 -20.91 -10.71 22.25
CA ALA A 318 -21.47 -10.16 21.01
C ALA A 318 -20.64 -8.95 20.51
N VAL A 319 -20.30 -8.03 21.42
CA VAL A 319 -19.46 -6.87 21.12
C VAL A 319 -18.05 -7.32 20.72
N GLU A 320 -17.46 -8.30 21.41
CA GLU A 320 -16.15 -8.86 21.07
C GLU A 320 -16.16 -9.40 19.64
N LEU A 321 -17.20 -10.13 19.23
CA LEU A 321 -17.29 -10.68 17.88
C LEU A 321 -17.24 -9.59 16.81
N GLU A 322 -17.96 -8.49 16.99
CA GLU A 322 -17.92 -7.36 16.06
C GLU A 322 -16.53 -6.72 15.99
N LEU A 323 -15.89 -6.52 17.15
CA LEU A 323 -14.51 -6.01 17.21
C LEU A 323 -13.52 -6.97 16.52
N ARG A 324 -13.68 -8.29 16.67
CA ARG A 324 -12.84 -9.29 15.99
C ARG A 324 -13.02 -9.29 14.48
N ILE A 325 -14.22 -9.02 13.99
CA ILE A 325 -14.47 -8.84 12.55
C ILE A 325 -13.69 -7.60 12.07
N GLY A 326 -13.71 -6.51 12.82
CA GLY A 326 -12.88 -5.33 12.54
C GLY A 326 -11.37 -5.63 12.53
N GLU A 327 -10.87 -6.37 13.52
CA GLU A 327 -9.48 -6.84 13.57
C GLU A 327 -9.11 -7.68 12.34
N ALA A 328 -10.01 -8.56 11.89
CA ALA A 328 -9.81 -9.36 10.68
C ALA A 328 -9.84 -8.49 9.41
N ASN A 329 -10.72 -7.50 9.33
CA ASN A 329 -10.78 -6.56 8.21
C ASN A 329 -9.48 -5.76 8.10
N ASP A 330 -8.96 -5.23 9.21
CA ASP A 330 -7.67 -4.52 9.26
C ASP A 330 -6.52 -5.43 8.80
N ALA A 331 -6.52 -6.69 9.24
CA ALA A 331 -5.52 -7.66 8.84
C ALA A 331 -5.58 -7.97 7.33
N LEU A 332 -6.78 -8.06 6.76
CA LEU A 332 -6.97 -8.29 5.32
C LEU A 332 -6.61 -7.08 4.46
N GLN A 333 -6.82 -5.86 4.98
CA GLN A 333 -6.41 -4.63 4.30
C GLN A 333 -4.89 -4.39 4.37
N GLY A 334 -4.21 -4.96 5.35
CA GLY A 334 -2.76 -4.86 5.54
C GLY A 334 -1.91 -5.85 4.74
N VAL A 335 -2.52 -6.73 3.94
CA VAL A 335 -1.85 -7.70 3.04
C VAL A 335 -1.70 -7.10 1.64
#